data_AF-A0A523VG67-F1
#
_entry.id   AF-A0A523VG67-F1
#
_cell.length_a   1.000
_cell.length_b   1.000
_cell.length_c   1.000
_cell.angle_alpha   90.00
_cell.angle_beta   90.00
_cell.angle_gamma   90.00
#
_symmetry.space_group_name_H-M   'P 1'
#
loop_
_entity.id
_entity.type
_entity.pdbx_description
1 polymer ?
#
loop_
_entity_poly.entity_id
_entity_poly.type
_entity_poly.pdbx_seq_one_letter_code
_entity_poly.pdbx_strand_id
1 'polypeptide(L)'
;MQFLAIGKYDPSLSQLSQVELLPIMRKGIKQFEEDERTQSIYGLAGEPTIALITDVDTAGELDQFLSLNPLSISTDWEVHSLTNASELNETMTMLEEKVVSFLRSVEEAEEEAAEESEEAV
;
A
#
# COMPACT_ATOMS: atom_id res chain seq x y z
N MET A 1 6.28 18.72 3.97
CA MET A 1 6.70 17.79 5.04
C MET A 1 6.35 16.39 4.60
N GLN A 2 7.27 15.44 4.78
CA GLN A 2 7.03 14.07 4.35
C GLN A 2 6.32 13.24 5.42
N PHE A 3 5.39 12.41 4.98
CA PHE A 3 4.65 11.46 5.82
C PHE A 3 4.60 10.11 5.12
N LEU A 4 4.63 9.05 5.92
CA LEU A 4 4.26 7.70 5.53
C LEU A 4 2.80 7.48 5.98
N ALA A 5 1.92 7.19 5.03
CA ALA A 5 0.55 6.76 5.32
C ALA A 5 0.37 5.30 4.91
N ILE A 6 0.02 4.44 5.86
CA ILE A 6 -0.24 3.01 5.63
C ILE A 6 -1.74 2.79 5.73
N GLY A 7 -2.37 2.50 4.60
CA GLY A 7 -3.79 2.19 4.50
C GLY A 7 -4.01 0.68 4.53
N LYS A 8 -4.74 0.18 5.52
CA LYS A 8 -5.14 -1.23 5.62
C LYS A 8 -6.60 -1.37 5.26
N TYR A 9 -6.92 -2.30 4.35
CA TYR A 9 -8.30 -2.61 4.04
C TYR A 9 -9.01 -3.19 5.27
N ASP A 10 -10.12 -2.57 5.65
CA ASP A 10 -11.00 -3.05 6.71
C ASP A 10 -12.43 -3.25 6.15
N PRO A 11 -12.86 -4.52 6.00
CA PRO A 11 -14.19 -4.82 5.48
C PRO A 11 -15.32 -4.39 6.42
N SER A 12 -15.04 -4.08 7.70
CA SER A 12 -16.05 -3.60 8.64
C SER A 12 -16.44 -2.13 8.43
N LEU A 13 -15.62 -1.36 7.70
CA LEU A 13 -15.86 0.06 7.42
C LEU A 13 -16.86 0.28 6.28
N SER A 14 -17.11 -0.73 5.46
CA SER A 14 -17.99 -0.62 4.29
C SER A 14 -19.09 -1.68 4.29
N GLN A 15 -20.30 -1.28 3.90
CA GLN A 15 -21.41 -2.22 3.66
C GLN A 15 -21.39 -2.79 2.24
N LEU A 16 -20.44 -2.37 1.39
CA LEU A 16 -20.30 -2.81 0.01
C LEU A 16 -19.59 -4.15 -0.07
N SER A 17 -19.99 -4.99 -1.02
CA SER A 17 -19.25 -6.22 -1.32
C SER A 17 -17.89 -5.92 -1.93
N GLN A 18 -16.95 -6.87 -1.85
CA GLN A 18 -15.63 -6.73 -2.45
C GLN A 18 -15.69 -6.42 -3.95
N VAL A 19 -16.63 -7.01 -4.69
CA VAL A 19 -16.79 -6.79 -6.13
C VAL A 19 -17.20 -5.34 -6.43
N GLU A 20 -18.04 -4.75 -5.58
CA GLU A 20 -18.47 -3.35 -5.70
C GLU A 20 -17.37 -2.37 -5.29
N LEU A 21 -16.49 -2.78 -4.37
CA LEU A 21 -15.36 -1.97 -3.90
C LEU A 21 -14.20 -1.93 -4.89
N LEU A 22 -13.93 -2.99 -5.65
CA LEU A 22 -12.84 -3.03 -6.64
C LEU A 22 -12.74 -1.79 -7.56
N PRO A 23 -13.81 -1.33 -8.23
CA PRO A 23 -13.74 -0.13 -9.06
C PRO A 23 -13.47 1.15 -8.24
N ILE A 24 -13.96 1.23 -7.00
CA ILE A 24 -13.73 2.35 -6.08
C ILE A 24 -12.26 2.36 -5.64
N MET A 25 -11.72 1.21 -5.25
CA MET A 25 -10.33 1.06 -4.85
C MET A 25 -9.38 1.42 -6.00
N ARG A 26 -9.64 0.93 -7.21
CA ARG A 26 -8.86 1.29 -8.40
C ARG A 26 -8.89 2.80 -8.67
N LYS A 27 -10.05 3.43 -8.51
CA LYS A 27 -10.19 4.88 -8.68
C LYS A 27 -9.39 5.64 -7.61
N GLY A 28 -9.45 5.20 -6.35
CA GLY A 28 -8.72 5.85 -5.26
C GLY A 28 -7.20 5.70 -5.37
N ILE A 29 -6.72 4.51 -5.75
CA ILE A 29 -5.29 4.26 -6.08
C ILE A 29 -4.85 5.20 -7.18
N LYS A 30 -5.59 5.24 -8.29
CA LYS A 30 -5.28 6.12 -9.43
C LYS A 30 -5.27 7.60 -9.05
N GLN A 31 -6.17 8.04 -8.17
CA GLN A 31 -6.14 9.41 -7.66
C GLN A 31 -4.88 9.72 -6.86
N PHE A 32 -4.36 8.76 -6.09
CA PHE A 32 -3.08 8.94 -5.42
C PHE A 32 -1.91 8.98 -6.42
N GLU A 33 -1.92 8.14 -7.46
CA GLU A 33 -0.88 8.14 -8.50
C GLU A 33 -0.83 9.45 -9.31
N GLU A 34 -1.98 10.10 -9.51
CA GLU A 34 -2.10 11.34 -10.30
C GLU A 34 -1.90 12.61 -9.46
N ASP A 35 -1.88 12.52 -8.13
CA ASP A 35 -1.73 13.68 -7.23
C ASP A 35 -0.25 14.00 -6.96
N GLU A 36 0.13 15.25 -7.16
CA GLU A 36 1.51 15.74 -7.01
C GLU A 36 2.07 15.62 -5.58
N ARG A 37 1.19 15.52 -4.57
CA ARG A 37 1.58 15.33 -3.18
C ARG A 37 2.02 13.89 -2.91
N THR A 38 1.60 12.92 -3.73
CA THR A 38 2.06 11.53 -3.61
C THR A 38 3.41 11.38 -4.29
N GLN A 39 4.45 11.13 -3.50
CA GLN A 39 5.80 10.92 -4.01
C GLN A 39 6.02 9.46 -4.43
N SER A 40 5.42 8.51 -3.71
CA SER A 40 5.55 7.09 -3.99
C SER A 40 4.37 6.32 -3.43
N ILE A 41 4.04 5.22 -4.10
CA ILE A 41 2.95 4.30 -3.77
C ILE A 41 3.47 2.87 -3.82
N TYR A 42 3.18 2.08 -2.79
CA TYR A 42 3.59 0.70 -2.68
C TYR A 42 2.39 -0.16 -2.27
N GLY A 43 2.19 -1.27 -2.97
CA GLY A 43 1.33 -2.36 -2.49
C GLY A 43 2.16 -3.32 -1.65
N LEU A 44 1.70 -3.66 -0.44
CA LEU A 44 2.32 -4.72 0.34
C LEU A 44 1.77 -6.05 -0.13
N ALA A 45 2.63 -6.84 -0.77
CA ALA A 45 2.20 -8.04 -1.42
C ALA A 45 1.71 -9.11 -0.42
N GLY A 46 0.62 -9.79 -0.78
CA GLY A 46 -0.07 -10.74 0.11
C GLY A 46 -1.05 -10.10 1.10
N GLU A 47 -1.04 -8.77 1.26
CA GLU A 47 -1.98 -8.05 2.11
C GLU A 47 -2.80 -7.02 1.32
N PRO A 48 -4.05 -6.77 1.68
CA PRO A 48 -4.83 -5.67 1.11
C PRO A 48 -4.42 -4.34 1.76
N THR A 49 -3.12 -4.04 1.70
CA THR A 49 -2.48 -2.88 2.35
C THR A 49 -1.73 -2.04 1.33
N ILE A 50 -1.86 -0.72 1.45
CA ILE A 50 -1.18 0.27 0.63
C ILE A 50 -0.31 1.17 1.50
N ALA A 51 0.89 1.50 1.06
CA ALA A 51 1.75 2.48 1.69
C ALA A 51 1.98 3.66 0.74
N LEU A 52 1.83 4.87 1.25
CA LEU A 52 2.01 6.12 0.53
C LEU A 52 3.11 6.94 1.21
N ILE A 53 4.04 7.45 0.41
CA ILE A 53 4.91 8.55 0.84
C ILE A 53 4.31 9.82 0.26
N THR A 54 3.91 10.73 1.13
CA THR A 54 3.26 11.99 0.74
C THR A 54 4.08 13.18 1.22
N ASP A 55 4.17 14.23 0.41
CA ASP A 55 4.74 15.52 0.81
C ASP A 55 3.62 16.57 0.88
N VAL A 56 3.28 17.00 2.10
CA VAL A 56 2.23 17.99 2.37
C VAL A 56 2.67 19.00 3.42
N ASP A 57 2.04 20.17 3.49
CA ASP A 57 2.49 21.24 4.37
C ASP A 57 2.16 20.96 5.84
N THR A 58 1.09 20.21 6.12
CA THR A 58 0.65 19.92 7.49
C THR A 58 0.01 18.53 7.63
N ALA A 59 0.00 17.98 8.85
CA ALA A 59 -0.71 16.74 9.14
C ALA A 59 -2.23 16.85 8.91
N GLY A 60 -2.81 18.04 9.10
CA GLY A 60 -4.23 18.27 8.81
C GLY A 60 -4.54 18.25 7.31
N GLU A 61 -3.60 18.68 6.47
CA GLU A 61 -3.71 18.56 5.02
C GLU A 61 -3.64 17.09 4.59
N LEU A 62 -2.77 16.29 5.22
CA LEU A 62 -2.72 14.84 4.97
C LEU A 62 -4.05 14.16 5.33
N ASP A 63 -4.62 14.48 6.49
CA ASP A 63 -5.90 13.92 6.92
C ASP A 63 -7.03 14.26 5.93
N GLN A 64 -7.08 15.51 5.46
CA GLN A 64 -8.01 15.90 4.39
C GLN A 64 -7.75 15.16 3.08
N PHE A 65 -6.49 15.02 2.70
CA PHE A 65 -6.10 14.31 1.47
C PHE A 65 -6.52 12.84 1.49
N LEU A 66 -6.28 12.14 2.60
CA LEU A 66 -6.67 10.73 2.77
C LEU A 66 -8.20 10.57 2.87
N SER A 67 -8.89 11.45 3.60
CA SER A 67 -10.35 11.35 3.81
C SER A 67 -11.16 11.63 2.55
N LEU A 68 -10.69 12.53 1.68
CA LEU A 68 -11.35 12.83 0.41
C LEU A 68 -11.14 11.74 -0.66
N ASN A 69 -10.16 10.86 -0.49
CA ASN A 69 -9.92 9.78 -1.42
C ASN A 69 -11.00 8.69 -1.29
N PRO A 70 -11.52 8.12 -2.40
CA PRO A 70 -12.50 7.03 -2.38
C PRO A 70 -12.09 5.81 -1.54
N LEU A 71 -10.79 5.58 -1.33
CA LEU A 71 -10.30 4.51 -0.46
C LEU A 71 -10.70 4.68 1.01
N SER A 72 -11.01 5.91 1.46
CA SER A 72 -11.42 6.17 2.85
C SER A 72 -12.67 5.41 3.29
N ILE A 73 -13.49 4.91 2.35
CA ILE A 73 -14.69 4.11 2.64
C ILE A 73 -14.38 2.73 3.23
N SER A 74 -13.17 2.21 3.02
CA SER A 74 -12.82 0.83 3.35
C SER A 74 -11.39 0.67 3.85
N THR A 75 -10.72 1.78 4.16
CA THR A 75 -9.30 1.79 4.52
C THR A 75 -9.12 2.53 5.83
N ASP A 76 -8.52 1.85 6.80
CA ASP A 76 -8.01 2.45 8.03
C ASP A 76 -6.59 2.95 7.79
N TRP A 77 -6.29 4.18 8.18
CA TRP A 77 -5.04 4.86 7.87
C TRP A 77 -4.17 5.06 9.11
N GLU A 78 -2.96 4.53 9.06
CA GLU A 78 -1.91 4.76 10.05
C GLU A 78 -0.91 5.77 9.48
N VAL A 79 -0.66 6.88 10.18
CA VAL A 79 0.16 7.99 9.68
C VAL A 79 1.41 8.19 10.55
N HIS A 80 2.56 8.26 9.90
CA HIS A 80 3.85 8.53 10.52
C HIS A 80 4.51 9.74 9.88
N SER A 81 4.96 10.69 10.69
CA SER A 81 5.76 11.83 10.19
C SER A 81 7.19 11.39 9.90
N LEU A 82 7.69 11.68 8.70
CA LEU A 82 9.06 11.39 8.29
C LEU A 82 9.90 12.64 8.55
N THR A 83 10.21 12.89 9.82
CA THR A 83 10.87 14.13 10.28
C THR A 83 12.39 14.08 10.21
N ASN A 84 12.99 12.89 10.07
CA ASN A 84 14.43 12.71 10.04
C ASN A 84 14.85 11.72 8.92
N ALA A 85 15.90 12.06 8.18
CA ALA A 85 16.44 11.22 7.10
C ALA A 85 16.79 9.80 7.57
N SER A 86 17.15 9.61 8.84
CA SER A 86 17.40 8.28 9.43
C SER A 86 16.13 7.42 9.50
N GLU A 87 15.00 7.99 9.92
CA GLU A 87 13.72 7.27 10.04
C GLU A 87 13.15 6.92 8.66
N LEU A 88 13.33 7.81 7.68
CA LEU A 88 13.02 7.54 6.27
C LEU A 88 13.86 6.38 5.73
N ASN A 89 15.15 6.36 6.03
CA ASN A 89 16.06 5.33 5.54
C ASN A 89 15.78 3.96 6.19
N GLU A 90 15.50 3.93 7.49
CA GLU A 90 15.07 2.72 8.20
C GLU A 90 13.72 2.20 7.67
N THR A 91 12.76 3.10 7.46
CA THR A 91 11.46 2.76 6.88
C THR A 91 11.61 2.19 5.46
N MET A 92 12.41 2.82 4.61
CA MET A 92 12.67 2.31 3.26
C MET A 92 13.44 1.00 3.28
N THR A 93 14.42 0.85 4.16
CA THR A 93 15.15 -0.42 4.31
C THR A 93 14.19 -1.55 4.70
N MET A 94 13.28 -1.32 5.66
CA MET A 94 12.26 -2.31 6.02
C MET A 94 11.30 -2.60 4.87
N LEU A 95 10.92 -1.60 4.08
CA LEU A 95 10.03 -1.78 2.94
C LEU A 95 10.71 -2.60 1.85
N GLU A 96 11.97 -2.26 1.52
CA GLU A 96 12.80 -2.99 0.57
C GLU A 96 13.02 -4.44 1.00
N GLU A 97 13.36 -4.69 2.27
CA GLU A 97 13.51 -6.05 2.80
C GLU A 97 12.23 -6.87 2.67
N LYS A 98 11.07 -6.28 2.97
CA LYS A 98 9.78 -6.96 2.82
C LYS A 98 9.43 -7.26 1.36
N VAL A 99 9.67 -6.30 0.45
CA VAL A 99 9.41 -6.48 -0.98
C VAL A 99 10.35 -7.53 -1.58
N VAL A 100 11.64 -7.48 -1.26
CA VAL A 100 12.64 -8.46 -1.74
C VAL A 100 12.35 -9.85 -1.20
N SER A 101 12.06 -9.97 0.10
CA SER A 101 11.69 -11.25 0.71
C SER A 101 10.44 -11.84 0.06
N PHE A 102 9.48 -10.99 -0.28
CA PHE A 102 8.27 -11.44 -0.97
C PHE A 102 8.56 -11.92 -2.40
N LEU A 103 9.30 -11.15 -3.20
CA LEU A 103 9.65 -11.55 -4.57
C LEU A 103 10.37 -12.91 -4.60
N ARG A 104 11.28 -13.13 -3.64
CA ARG A 104 11.94 -14.42 -3.47
C ARG A 104 10.96 -15.55 -3.18
N SER A 105 9.99 -15.32 -2.28
CA SER A 105 8.98 -16.33 -1.96
C SER A 105 8.05 -16.65 -3.15
N VAL A 106 7.84 -15.69 -4.06
CA VAL A 106 7.08 -15.93 -5.30
C VAL A 106 7.91 -16.76 -6.28
N GLU A 107 9.19 -16.43 -6.47
CA GLU A 107 10.09 -17.23 -7.31
C GLU A 107 10.19 -18.68 -6.81
N GLU A 108 10.35 -18.88 -5.50
CA GLU A 108 10.39 -20.21 -4.87
C GLU A 108 9.07 -20.98 -5.09
N ALA A 109 7.91 -20.32 -4.96
CA ALA A 109 6.61 -20.93 -5.21
C ALA A 109 6.37 -21.27 -6.70
N GLU A 110 6.90 -20.47 -7.62
CA GLU A 110 6.84 -20.75 -9.06
C GLU A 110 7.74 -21.92 -9.46
N GLU A 111 8.93 -22.05 -8.85
CA GLU A 111 9.83 -23.20 -9.05
C GLU A 111 9.20 -24.50 -8.52
N GLU A 112 8.62 -24.50 -7.30
CA GLU A 112 7.93 -25.67 -6.73
C GLU A 112 6.73 -26.11 -7.60
N ALA A 113 5.94 -25.16 -8.11
CA ALA A 113 4.82 -25.45 -9.00
C ALA A 113 5.26 -26.01 -10.37
N ALA A 114 6.44 -25.62 -10.86
CA ALA A 114 7.01 -26.16 -12.10
C ALA A 114 7.50 -27.60 -11.91
N GLU A 115 8.16 -27.91 -10.79
CA GLU A 115 8.65 -29.27 -10.48
C GLU A 115 7.51 -30.28 -10.26
N GLU A 116 6.44 -29.91 -9.55
CA GLU A 116 5.25 -30.77 -9.39
C GLU A 116 4.55 -31.07 -10.73
N SER A 117 4.64 -30.15 -11.69
CA SER A 117 4.06 -30.33 -13.03
C SER A 117 4.86 -31.27 -13.93
N GLU A 118 6.19 -31.40 -13.70
CA GLU A 118 7.04 -32.36 -14.41
C GLU A 118 6.97 -33.77 -13.82
N GLU A 119 6.74 -33.93 -12.50
CA GLU A 119 6.54 -35.26 -11.88
C GLU A 119 5.18 -35.89 -12.18
N ALA A 120 4.18 -35.10 -12.60
CA ALA A 120 2.83 -35.55 -12.91
C ALA A 120 2.64 -36.09 -14.35
N VAL A 121 3.70 -36.12 -15.17
CA VAL A 121 3.72 -36.62 -16.57
C VAL A 121 4.51 -37.93 -16.68
#